data_AF-A0A953UNC3-F1
#
_entry.id   AF-A0A953UNC3-F1
#
_cell.length_a   1.000
_cell.length_b   1.000
_cell.length_c   1.000
_cell.angle_alpha   90.00
_cell.angle_beta   90.00
_cell.angle_gamma   90.00
#
_symmetry.space_group_name_H-M   'P 1'
#
loop_
_entity.id
_entity.type
_entity.pdbx_description
1 polymer ?
#
loop_
_entity_poly.entity_id
_entity_poly.type
_entity_poly.pdbx_seq_one_letter_code
_entity_poly.pdbx_strand_id
1 'polypeptide(L)' 'MQQLERTATPSPGLQIAVVHLGLGDVDATLNWLQKACAERSTGVHWPKVEPIWDPLRNDPRFTAVLREMRLGD' A
#
# COMPACT_ATOMS: atom_id res chain seq x y z
N MET A 1 -28.27 10.96 -4.43
CA MET A 1 -27.18 10.04 -4.00
C MET A 1 -26.35 9.70 -5.23
N GLN A 2 -25.50 10.60 -5.71
CA GLN A 2 -24.68 10.40 -6.93
C GLN A 2 -23.24 10.85 -6.65
N GLN A 3 -22.58 10.18 -5.71
CA GLN A 3 -21.17 10.45 -5.39
C GLN A 3 -20.54 9.20 -4.75
N LEU A 4 -20.12 8.22 -5.55
CA LEU A 4 -19.18 7.19 -5.05
C LEU A 4 -18.21 6.62 -6.10
N GLU A 5 -18.37 6.91 -7.38
CA GLU A 5 -17.62 6.20 -8.43
C GLU A 5 -16.36 6.96 -8.87
N ARG A 6 -15.46 7.22 -7.92
CA ARG A 6 -14.05 7.56 -8.20
C ARG A 6 -13.12 6.68 -7.39
N THR A 7 -13.47 5.41 -7.21
CA THR A 7 -12.56 4.43 -6.59
C THR A 7 -11.41 4.18 -7.55
N ALA A 8 -10.26 4.79 -7.28
CA ALA A 8 -9.03 4.46 -7.99
C ALA A 8 -8.79 2.96 -7.88
N THR A 9 -8.76 2.26 -9.01
CA THR A 9 -8.45 0.83 -9.05
C THR A 9 -7.09 0.62 -8.38
N PRO A 10 -6.97 -0.28 -7.40
CA PRO A 10 -5.69 -0.59 -6.80
C PRO A 10 -4.74 -1.09 -7.89
N SER A 11 -3.48 -0.65 -7.84
CA SER A 11 -2.51 -1.11 -8.82
C SER A 11 -2.24 -2.60 -8.64
N PRO A 12 -1.83 -3.32 -9.72
CA PRO A 12 -1.46 -4.73 -9.62
C PRO A 12 -0.42 -4.98 -8.52
N GLY A 13 0.56 -4.07 -8.37
CA GLY A 13 1.56 -4.15 -7.29
C GLY A 13 0.96 -4.12 -5.89
N LEU A 14 -0.10 -3.33 -5.65
CA LEU A 14 -0.78 -3.29 -4.36
C LEU A 14 -1.55 -4.59 -4.08
N GLN A 15 -2.20 -5.16 -5.10
CA GLN A 15 -2.90 -6.43 -4.96
C GLN A 15 -1.93 -7.57 -4.63
N ILE A 16 -0.77 -7.60 -5.28
CA ILE A 16 0.26 -8.60 -5.01
C ILE A 16 0.83 -8.42 -3.59
N ALA A 17 1.07 -7.19 -3.14
CA ALA A 17 1.52 -6.91 -1.77
C ALA A 17 0.52 -7.46 -0.72
N VAL A 18 -0.78 -7.31 -0.93
CA VAL A 18 -1.82 -7.85 -0.04
C VAL A 18 -1.78 -9.38 0.02
N VAL A 19 -1.53 -10.06 -1.10
CA VAL A 19 -1.39 -11.52 -1.13
C VAL A 19 -0.20 -11.96 -0.26
N HIS A 20 0.96 -11.34 -0.44
CA HIS A 20 2.15 -11.66 0.37
C HIS A 20 1.95 -11.35 1.86
N LEU A 21 1.19 -10.30 2.18
CA LEU A 21 0.85 -9.97 3.55
C LEU A 21 0.00 -11.06 4.21
N GLY A 22 -0.99 -11.59 3.48
CA GLY A 22 -1.80 -12.73 3.93
C GLY A 22 -0.99 -14.01 4.14
N LEU A 23 0.16 -14.14 3.46
CA LEU A 23 1.10 -15.24 3.63
C LEU A 23 2.12 -15.00 4.76
N GLY A 24 2.11 -13.82 5.39
CA GLY A 24 3.09 -13.43 6.40
C GLY A 24 4.48 -13.08 5.85
N ASP A 25 4.61 -12.95 4.52
CA ASP A 25 5.87 -12.60 3.85
C ASP A 25 6.03 -11.07 3.81
N VAL A 26 6.55 -10.53 4.91
CA VAL A 26 6.74 -9.08 5.10
C VAL A 26 7.72 -8.51 4.07
N ASP A 27 8.80 -9.21 3.76
CA ASP A 27 9.82 -8.74 2.81
C ASP A 27 9.24 -8.62 1.40
N ALA A 28 8.51 -9.63 0.93
CA ALA A 28 7.84 -9.56 -0.37
C ALA A 28 6.75 -8.48 -0.38
N THR A 29 6.01 -8.32 0.72
CA THR A 29 4.98 -7.28 0.86
C THR A 29 5.57 -5.88 0.66
N LEU A 30 6.67 -5.57 1.36
CA LEU A 30 7.34 -4.27 1.28
C LEU A 30 7.93 -4.01 -0.11
N ASN A 31 8.54 -5.01 -0.73
CA ASN A 31 9.09 -4.91 -2.08
C ASN A 31 8.01 -4.57 -3.12
N TRP A 32 6.84 -5.20 -3.03
CA TRP A 32 5.72 -4.91 -3.92
C TRP A 32 5.08 -3.55 -3.65
N LEU A 33 5.05 -3.09 -2.40
CA LEU A 33 4.62 -1.73 -2.07
C LEU A 33 5.56 -0.66 -2.66
N GLN A 34 6.88 -0.88 -2.61
CA GLN A 34 7.85 0.03 -3.25
C GLN A 34 7.67 0.09 -4.77
N LYS A 35 7.45 -1.07 -5.42
CA LYS A 35 7.16 -1.13 -6.86
C LYS A 35 5.87 -0.37 -7.20
N ALA A 36 4.79 -0.63 -6.46
CA ALA A 36 3.52 0.07 -6.65
C ALA A 36 3.65 1.60 -6.48
N CYS A 37 4.52 2.06 -5.59
CA CYS A 37 4.86 3.47 -5.42
C CYS A 37 5.60 4.04 -6.63
N ALA A 38 6.62 3.32 -7.13
CA ALA A 38 7.42 3.73 -8.28
C ALA A 38 6.58 3.90 -9.55
N GLU A 39 5.54 3.09 -9.71
CA GLU A 39 4.62 3.13 -10.86
C GLU A 39 3.65 4.34 -10.84
N ARG A 40 3.71 5.25 -9.83
CA ARG A 40 2.83 6.43 -9.69
C ARG A 40 1.34 6.11 -9.88
N SER A 41 0.92 4.91 -9.46
CA SER A 41 -0.48 4.53 -9.56
C SER A 41 -1.31 5.30 -8.52
N THR A 42 -2.36 5.96 -8.98
CA THR A 42 -3.29 6.78 -8.17
C THR A 42 -4.04 5.98 -7.10
N GLY A 43 -3.90 4.64 -7.07
CA GLY A 43 -4.45 3.73 -6.07
C GLY A 43 -3.58 3.51 -4.84
N VAL A 44 -2.45 4.22 -4.67
CA VAL A 44 -1.55 4.03 -3.52
C VAL A 44 -1.98 4.85 -2.28
N HIS A 45 -3.13 5.53 -2.29
CA HIS A 45 -3.58 6.36 -1.15
C HIS A 45 -4.05 5.57 0.08
N TRP A 46 -4.21 4.25 0.00
CA TRP A 46 -4.88 3.44 1.01
C TRP A 46 -4.02 2.85 2.16
N PRO A 47 -2.68 2.72 2.10
CA PRO A 47 -1.96 1.96 3.11
C PRO A 47 -1.87 2.64 4.49
N LYS A 48 -2.06 3.96 4.58
CA LYS A 48 -2.10 4.69 5.86
C LYS A 48 -3.42 4.46 6.64
N VAL A 49 -4.52 4.13 5.94
CA VAL A 49 -5.87 4.04 6.52
C VAL A 49 -6.40 2.61 6.60
N GLU A 50 -6.00 1.73 5.68
CA GLU A 50 -6.53 0.38 5.64
C GLU A 50 -6.01 -0.48 6.81
N PRO A 51 -6.89 -1.18 7.54
CA PRO A 51 -6.52 -1.98 8.71
C PRO A 51 -5.71 -3.23 8.33
N ILE A 52 -5.76 -3.65 7.06
CA ILE A 52 -4.98 -4.80 6.58
C ILE A 52 -3.47 -4.63 6.80
N TRP A 53 -2.98 -3.38 6.83
CA TRP A 53 -1.56 -3.07 7.03
C TRP A 53 -1.16 -2.90 8.50
N ASP A 54 -2.09 -3.05 9.45
CA ASP A 54 -1.81 -2.96 10.88
C ASP A 54 -0.59 -3.80 11.34
N PRO A 55 -0.40 -5.05 10.83
CA PRO A 55 0.78 -5.85 11.17
C PRO A 55 2.11 -5.20 10.78
N LEU A 56 2.11 -4.31 9.79
CA LEU A 56 3.31 -3.62 9.29
C LEU A 56 3.51 -2.23 9.89
N ARG A 57 2.53 -1.67 10.63
CA ARG A 57 2.60 -0.31 11.17
C ARG A 57 3.77 -0.09 12.13
N ASN A 58 4.24 -1.15 12.79
CA ASN A 58 5.40 -1.11 13.67
C ASN A 58 6.74 -1.38 12.95
N ASP A 59 6.72 -1.79 11.67
CA ASP A 59 7.94 -2.00 10.90
C ASP A 59 8.46 -0.65 10.36
N PRO A 60 9.70 -0.24 10.71
CA PRO A 60 10.24 1.04 10.26
C PRO A 60 10.40 1.11 8.74
N ARG A 61 10.55 -0.04 8.05
CA ARG A 61 10.62 -0.12 6.60
C ARG A 61 9.28 0.23 5.96
N PHE A 62 8.15 -0.17 6.58
CA PHE A 62 6.83 0.24 6.11
C PHE A 62 6.64 1.76 6.18
N THR A 63 7.09 2.38 7.27
CA THR A 63 7.08 3.85 7.41
C THR A 63 7.95 4.55 6.35
N ALA A 64 9.12 3.97 6.02
CA ALA A 64 9.97 4.51 4.95
C ALA A 64 9.27 4.47 3.59
N VAL A 65 8.59 3.37 3.27
CA VAL A 65 7.81 3.22 2.02
C VAL A 65 6.68 4.25 1.93
N LEU A 66 5.95 4.49 3.03
CA LEU A 66 4.90 5.52 3.07
C LEU A 66 5.44 6.95 2.88
N ARG A 67 6.64 7.24 3.39
CA ARG A 67 7.31 8.53 3.18
C ARG A 67 7.71 8.73 1.72
N GLU A 68 8.23 7.70 1.06
CA GLU A 68 8.52 7.74 -0.38
C GLU A 68 7.25 7.99 -1.22
N MET A 69 6.10 7.48 -0.77
CA MET A 69 4.78 7.73 -1.36
C MET A 69 4.26 9.17 -1.16
N ARG A 70 4.98 10.06 -0.44
CA ARG A 70 4.49 11.39 -0.01
C ARG A 70 3.17 11.34 0.78
N LEU A 71 2.88 10.21 1.43
CA LEU A 71 1.76 10.06 2.38
C LEU A 71 2.16 10.45 3.81
N GLY A 72 3.39 10.92 4.00
CA GLY A 72 3.94 11.41 5.25
C GLY A 72 4.08 12.93 5.25
N ASP A 73 2.97 13.64 5.44
CA ASP A 73 2.75 14.58 6.55
C ASP A 73 1.34 14.26 7.09
#